data_AF-A0A0L6WB08-F1
#
_entry.id   AF-A0A0L6WB08-F1
#
_cell.length_a   1.000
_cell.length_b   1.000
_cell.length_c   1.000
_cell.angle_alpha   90.00
_cell.angle_beta   90.00
_cell.angle_gamma   90.00
#
_symmetry.space_group_name_H-M   'P 1'
#
loop_
_entity.id
_entity.type
_entity.pdbx_description
1 polymer ?
#
loop_
_entity_poly.entity_id
_entity_poly.type
_entity_poly.pdbx_seq_one_letter_code
_entity_poly.pdbx_strand_id
1 'polypeptide(L)'
;MSRPTYIVEGSLVKIQLPPSWRTTVTALTHRPYNQLVACDWQDHGRDIMTSLFTNHWATPNVPMTDITNNDASKLDLRPQIICLDLRIRSYYSKIRYIHGPALLDDQYSSHSARIVAVENPPDTPEQQDSVVFVITVQDETPIGWQPAFDSSIITVRCTYDQRAPSPYNLANIQGDILPGLPKVVQYFYYFVTQDDGFTDIFKSSILPRITSSLKLVSQPTSHDYLGLNVGFTRWYLKEILELPDDLQDQAFYTGQSRDSEYLGDAGRVEFNRWWPDWDDEFSFDNFDGIFIITAVNEAIADNFVQEMEAAFGKSIHKKLLIKGRRRPGHQASSNHFGYRDGISNPEVRGVTFDVQEQSDPRYPGSPIVPLGAIVMGYDGDEDKDRRPGWAVDGAFMVTRKLHTYVPEFEAFLLERGPKYFRDLTEQTAADKLGARLIGRWKDGTPMELSPDRPDPSISGNDERVNNFIFQSFDQTHCPYAAHIRKCSPRNYVSPDESDNSHFIRRHGISFGPEVTDEEQSSGRTLHARGSHFVCYSSSIERGFKHIQCGRSNNTVFPPRKNTAPGMDPIIGETNKDGQNCWMTGADPNNEGRMIIFQTPFVVPRGGEYFFVPSISTLRDYVSTRSQNRH
;
A
#
# COMPACT_ATOMS: atom_id res chain seq x y z
N MET A 1 32.94 0.88 3.01
CA MET A 1 32.02 1.19 1.89
C MET A 1 32.80 1.15 0.58
N SER A 2 32.24 0.60 -0.50
CA SER A 2 32.85 0.70 -1.82
C SER A 2 32.52 2.06 -2.45
N ARG A 3 33.51 2.74 -3.02
CA ARG A 3 33.33 3.99 -3.78
C ARG A 3 32.95 3.70 -5.24
N PRO A 4 32.27 4.64 -5.92
CA PRO A 4 32.07 4.58 -7.36
C PRO A 4 33.38 4.34 -8.11
N THR A 5 33.34 3.41 -9.05
CA THR A 5 34.48 3.10 -9.92
C THR A 5 34.11 3.37 -11.36
N TYR A 6 35.11 3.49 -12.24
CA TYR A 6 34.86 3.79 -13.64
C TYR A 6 35.84 3.10 -14.57
N ILE A 7 35.41 2.91 -15.82
CA ILE A 7 36.21 2.42 -16.94
C ILE A 7 35.89 3.30 -18.15
N VAL A 8 36.93 3.62 -18.94
CA VAL A 8 36.79 4.38 -20.19
C VAL A 8 37.28 3.52 -21.35
N GLU A 9 36.44 3.33 -22.36
CA GLU A 9 36.69 2.55 -23.57
C GLU A 9 36.34 3.40 -24.79
N GLY A 10 37.34 4.09 -25.38
CA GLY A 10 37.08 5.05 -26.45
C GLY A 10 36.27 6.24 -25.93
N SER A 11 35.07 6.47 -26.48
CA SER A 11 34.10 7.48 -26.00
C SER A 11 33.04 6.93 -25.04
N LEU A 12 33.03 5.62 -24.79
CA LEU A 12 32.17 4.99 -23.79
C LEU A 12 32.78 5.14 -22.40
N VAL A 13 32.02 5.74 -21.48
CA VAL A 13 32.36 5.79 -20.06
C VAL A 13 31.38 4.91 -19.30
N LYS A 14 31.90 3.95 -18.52
CA LYS A 14 31.11 3.12 -17.60
C LYS A 14 31.43 3.56 -16.18
N ILE A 15 30.43 3.97 -15.41
CA ILE A 15 30.54 4.28 -13.99
C ILE A 15 29.74 3.23 -13.24
N GLN A 16 30.43 2.42 -12.43
CA GLN A 16 29.78 1.49 -11.53
C GLN A 16 29.53 2.20 -10.19
N LEU A 17 28.25 2.35 -9.87
CA LEU A 17 27.74 3.01 -8.67
C LEU A 17 27.39 1.94 -7.62
N PRO A 18 28.12 1.85 -6.51
CA PRO A 18 27.78 0.95 -5.42
C PRO A 18 26.42 1.29 -4.79
N PRO A 19 25.89 0.41 -3.93
CA PRO A 19 24.67 0.70 -3.21
C PRO A 19 24.73 2.01 -2.41
N SER A 20 23.59 2.67 -2.28
CA SER A 20 23.41 3.90 -1.48
C SER A 20 24.05 5.17 -2.06
N TRP A 21 24.45 5.19 -3.34
CA TRP A 21 24.98 6.39 -4.00
C TRP A 21 23.91 7.10 -4.83
N ARG A 22 23.54 8.32 -4.44
CA ARG A 22 22.70 9.21 -5.26
C ARG A 22 23.56 9.83 -6.35
N THR A 23 23.05 9.86 -7.59
CA THR A 23 23.81 10.36 -8.74
C THR A 23 23.04 11.40 -9.54
N THR A 24 23.68 12.49 -9.92
CA THR A 24 23.13 13.48 -10.86
C THR A 24 24.06 13.61 -12.06
N VAL A 25 23.51 13.54 -13.28
CA VAL A 25 24.24 13.74 -14.54
C VAL A 25 23.79 15.04 -15.20
N THR A 26 24.74 15.86 -15.63
CA THR A 26 24.52 17.03 -16.49
C THR A 26 25.48 17.00 -17.67
N ALA A 27 25.08 17.55 -18.80
CA ALA A 27 25.91 17.66 -19.99
C ALA A 27 25.88 19.09 -20.54
N LEU A 28 27.00 19.53 -21.11
CA LEU A 28 27.18 20.84 -21.71
C LEU A 28 28.03 20.71 -22.98
N THR A 29 27.67 21.46 -24.01
CA THR A 29 28.39 21.50 -25.29
C THR A 29 29.35 22.69 -25.36
N HIS A 30 30.52 22.54 -25.98
CA HIS A 30 31.41 23.65 -26.35
C HIS A 30 31.39 23.93 -27.86
N ARG A 31 30.65 23.15 -28.64
CA ARG A 31 30.72 23.15 -30.10
C ARG A 31 29.45 23.72 -30.74
N PRO A 32 29.57 24.37 -31.90
CA PRO A 32 28.43 25.00 -32.57
C PRO A 32 27.61 24.03 -33.46
N TYR A 33 27.83 22.72 -33.34
CA TYR A 33 27.16 21.68 -34.14
C TYR A 33 26.43 20.67 -33.24
N ASN A 34 25.59 19.82 -33.84
CA ASN A 34 24.75 18.90 -33.07
C ASN A 34 25.60 17.89 -32.31
N GLN A 35 25.30 17.74 -31.02
CA GLN A 35 25.88 16.76 -30.12
C GLN A 35 24.77 16.08 -29.32
N LEU A 36 25.00 14.83 -28.98
CA LEU A 36 24.12 14.03 -28.14
C LEU A 36 24.93 13.28 -27.10
N VAL A 37 24.44 13.26 -25.86
CA VAL A 37 24.96 12.40 -24.80
C VAL A 37 23.86 11.44 -24.38
N ALA A 38 24.10 10.14 -24.56
CA ALA A 38 23.20 9.09 -24.13
C ALA A 38 23.68 8.51 -22.80
N CYS A 39 22.79 8.47 -21.81
CA CYS A 39 23.02 7.85 -20.50
C CYS A 39 22.11 6.64 -20.35
N ASP A 40 22.68 5.44 -20.31
CA ASP A 40 21.95 4.19 -20.16
C ASP A 40 22.20 3.57 -18.78
N TRP A 41 21.16 3.09 -18.12
CA TRP A 41 21.27 2.34 -16.87
C TRP A 41 20.17 1.30 -16.74
N GLN A 42 20.34 0.35 -15.83
CA GLN A 42 19.32 -0.64 -15.50
C GLN A 42 18.92 -0.51 -14.04
N ASP A 43 17.61 -0.49 -13.79
CA ASP A 43 17.01 -0.44 -12.45
C ASP A 43 16.37 -1.80 -12.15
N HIS A 44 16.92 -2.56 -11.20
CA HIS A 44 16.35 -3.76 -10.59
C HIS A 44 15.37 -4.60 -11.45
N GLY A 45 15.89 -5.28 -12.47
CA GLY A 45 15.10 -6.22 -13.30
C GLY A 45 14.16 -5.57 -14.32
N ARG A 46 14.19 -4.24 -14.44
CA ARG A 46 13.52 -3.50 -15.53
C ARG A 46 14.35 -3.53 -16.81
N ASP A 47 13.70 -3.13 -17.90
CA ASP A 47 14.38 -2.82 -19.17
C ASP A 47 15.42 -1.71 -18.99
N ILE A 48 16.36 -1.65 -19.93
CA ILE A 48 17.38 -0.59 -19.96
C ILE A 48 16.69 0.76 -20.16
N MET A 49 16.93 1.67 -19.23
CA MET A 49 16.47 3.05 -19.30
C MET A 49 17.52 3.91 -19.98
N THR A 50 17.08 4.88 -20.79
CA THR A 50 17.96 5.79 -21.53
C THR A 50 17.50 7.23 -21.36
N SER A 51 18.46 8.12 -21.06
CA SER A 51 18.29 9.58 -21.08
C SER A 51 19.14 10.18 -22.20
N LEU A 52 18.56 11.10 -22.99
CA LEU A 52 19.20 11.69 -24.18
C LEU A 52 19.34 13.19 -24.03
N PHE A 53 20.55 13.64 -23.69
CA PHE A 53 20.88 15.05 -23.65
C PHE A 53 21.25 15.54 -25.06
N THR A 54 20.65 16.64 -25.52
CA THR A 54 20.95 17.24 -26.83
C THR A 54 21.25 18.73 -26.70
N ASN A 55 22.03 19.28 -27.63
CA ASN A 55 22.18 20.73 -27.77
C ASN A 55 21.34 21.28 -28.94
N HIS A 56 21.24 22.61 -29.00
CA HIS A 56 20.77 23.29 -30.19
C HIS A 56 21.94 23.63 -31.14
N TRP A 57 21.66 23.56 -32.44
CA TRP A 57 22.64 23.94 -33.46
C TRP A 57 23.07 25.40 -33.29
N ALA A 58 24.36 25.68 -33.45
CA ALA A 58 24.98 27.00 -33.33
C ALA A 58 24.86 27.68 -31.95
N THR A 59 24.60 26.93 -30.88
CA THR A 59 24.60 27.45 -29.49
C THR A 59 25.65 26.77 -28.61
N PRO A 60 26.95 27.10 -28.78
CA PRO A 60 28.00 26.55 -27.92
C PRO A 60 27.91 27.12 -26.50
N ASN A 61 28.49 26.40 -25.53
CA ASN A 61 28.60 26.77 -24.11
C ASN A 61 27.26 26.84 -23.36
N VAL A 62 26.29 26.03 -23.77
CA VAL A 62 24.96 25.94 -23.14
C VAL A 62 24.74 24.53 -22.59
N PRO A 63 24.11 24.39 -21.40
CA PRO A 63 23.65 23.08 -20.93
C PRO A 63 22.75 22.38 -21.95
N MET A 64 22.95 21.08 -22.10
CA MET A 64 22.13 20.24 -22.96
C MET A 64 20.80 19.92 -22.26
N THR A 65 19.75 19.69 -23.03
CA THR A 65 18.41 19.34 -22.54
C THR A 65 18.13 17.86 -22.76
N ASP A 66 17.53 17.21 -21.76
CA ASP A 66 17.10 15.82 -21.82
C ASP A 66 15.73 15.72 -22.52
N ILE A 67 15.77 15.32 -23.79
CA ILE A 67 14.56 15.21 -24.63
C ILE A 67 13.69 14.00 -24.28
N THR A 68 14.16 13.10 -23.41
CA THR A 68 13.37 11.96 -22.91
C THR A 68 12.62 12.29 -21.63
N ASN A 69 12.97 13.39 -20.96
CA ASN A 69 12.44 13.75 -19.65
C ASN A 69 12.02 15.23 -19.57
N ASN A 70 11.02 15.60 -20.37
CA ASN A 70 10.40 16.94 -20.37
C ASN A 70 11.42 18.10 -20.47
N ASP A 71 12.45 17.96 -21.30
CA ASP A 71 13.50 18.96 -21.51
C ASP A 71 14.25 19.39 -20.23
N ALA A 72 14.36 18.48 -19.25
CA ALA A 72 15.13 18.72 -18.03
C ALA A 72 16.62 18.93 -18.33
N SER A 73 17.30 19.80 -17.57
CA SER A 73 18.73 20.07 -17.73
C SER A 73 19.65 19.07 -17.00
N LYS A 74 19.07 18.04 -16.37
CA LYS A 74 19.80 17.03 -15.59
C LYS A 74 19.03 15.72 -15.50
N LEU A 75 19.77 14.64 -15.29
CA LEU A 75 19.28 13.31 -14.92
C LEU A 75 19.58 13.08 -13.45
N ASP A 76 18.57 12.73 -12.66
CA ASP A 76 18.71 12.36 -11.24
C ASP A 76 18.47 10.86 -11.05
N LEU A 77 19.52 10.11 -10.75
CA LEU A 77 19.48 8.70 -10.37
C LEU A 77 19.44 8.57 -8.84
N ARG A 78 18.46 7.80 -8.35
CA ARG A 78 18.30 7.54 -6.92
C ARG A 78 19.31 6.48 -6.44
N PRO A 79 19.70 6.50 -5.15
CA PRO A 79 20.48 5.42 -4.55
C PRO A 79 19.84 4.04 -4.78
N GLN A 80 20.65 3.05 -5.16
CA GLN A 80 20.23 1.68 -5.41
C GLN A 80 20.69 0.75 -4.28
N ILE A 81 20.07 -0.42 -4.13
CA ILE A 81 20.51 -1.44 -3.15
C ILE A 81 21.57 -2.41 -3.70
N ILE A 82 21.71 -2.51 -5.02
CA ILE A 82 22.80 -3.22 -5.69
C ILE A 82 23.65 -2.24 -6.50
N CYS A 83 24.78 -2.71 -7.01
CA CYS A 83 25.58 -1.92 -7.93
C CYS A 83 24.78 -1.58 -9.20
N LEU A 84 24.76 -0.31 -9.58
CA LEU A 84 24.19 0.19 -10.82
C LEU A 84 25.30 0.52 -11.81
N ASP A 85 25.19 0.03 -13.03
CA ASP A 85 26.12 0.36 -14.11
C ASP A 85 25.52 1.49 -14.96
N LEU A 86 26.12 2.69 -14.86
CA LEU A 86 25.79 3.84 -15.69
C LEU A 86 26.72 3.89 -16.90
N ARG A 87 26.15 3.80 -18.11
CA ARG A 87 26.89 3.88 -19.37
C ARG A 87 26.62 5.22 -20.04
N ILE A 88 27.68 5.95 -20.35
CA ILE A 88 27.61 7.27 -20.97
C ILE A 88 28.31 7.20 -22.33
N ARG A 89 27.57 7.55 -23.39
CA ARG A 89 28.05 7.59 -24.77
C ARG A 89 27.84 8.99 -25.34
N SER A 90 28.72 9.41 -26.23
CA SER A 90 28.65 10.72 -26.87
C SER A 90 28.72 10.60 -28.38
N TYR A 91 27.96 11.45 -29.05
CA TYR A 91 27.77 11.46 -30.49
C TYR A 91 27.74 12.90 -31.00
N TYR A 92 28.09 13.09 -32.28
CA TYR A 92 28.09 14.40 -32.90
C TYR A 92 27.85 14.35 -34.41
N SER A 93 27.37 15.45 -34.98
CA SER A 93 27.33 15.64 -36.42
C SER A 93 27.50 17.10 -36.80
N LYS A 94 28.37 17.35 -37.79
CA LYS A 94 28.53 18.65 -38.45
C LYS A 94 27.49 18.87 -39.56
N ILE A 95 26.54 17.96 -39.72
CA ILE A 95 25.43 18.08 -40.67
C ILE A 95 24.20 18.58 -39.91
N ARG A 96 23.75 19.81 -40.22
CA ARG A 96 22.72 20.52 -39.46
C ARG A 96 21.42 19.73 -39.22
N TYR A 97 20.99 18.94 -40.19
CA TYR A 97 19.73 18.17 -40.13
C TYR A 97 19.88 16.79 -39.50
N ILE A 98 21.09 16.38 -39.07
CA ILE A 98 21.31 15.17 -38.28
C ILE A 98 21.42 15.59 -36.82
N HIS A 99 20.36 15.41 -36.05
CA HIS A 99 20.25 15.83 -34.65
C HIS A 99 19.38 14.87 -33.83
N GLY A 100 19.39 15.05 -32.50
CA GLY A 100 18.58 14.25 -31.60
C GLY A 100 18.83 12.75 -31.77
N PRO A 101 17.79 11.88 -31.71
CA PRO A 101 17.95 10.43 -31.79
C PRO A 101 18.63 9.92 -33.08
N ALA A 102 18.63 10.70 -34.17
CA ALA A 102 19.33 10.33 -35.41
C ALA A 102 20.87 10.23 -35.23
N LEU A 103 21.42 10.79 -34.16
CA LEU A 103 22.84 10.70 -33.81
C LEU A 103 23.23 9.37 -33.15
N LEU A 104 22.29 8.50 -32.78
CA LEU A 104 22.58 7.25 -32.06
C LEU A 104 23.20 6.14 -32.92
N ASP A 105 23.51 6.43 -34.19
CA ASP A 105 24.25 5.55 -35.08
C ASP A 105 25.76 5.62 -34.78
N ASP A 106 26.44 4.48 -34.74
CA ASP A 106 27.87 4.37 -34.44
C ASP A 106 28.76 5.22 -35.36
N GLN A 107 28.31 5.52 -36.59
CA GLN A 107 29.04 6.40 -37.51
C GLN A 107 29.17 7.85 -36.98
N TYR A 108 28.31 8.26 -36.04
CA TYR A 108 28.32 9.57 -35.40
C TYR A 108 28.94 9.53 -34.00
N SER A 109 29.49 8.39 -33.57
CA SER A 109 30.14 8.27 -32.27
C SER A 109 31.31 9.23 -32.14
N SER A 110 31.40 9.92 -31.01
CA SER A 110 32.58 10.72 -30.67
C SER A 110 33.81 9.81 -30.57
N HIS A 111 34.99 10.34 -30.90
CA HIS A 111 36.22 9.57 -30.97
C HIS A 111 36.71 9.03 -29.61
N SER A 112 36.76 9.88 -28.59
CA SER A 112 37.28 9.48 -27.27
C SER A 112 36.76 10.34 -26.13
N ALA A 113 36.78 9.79 -24.92
CA ALA A 113 36.47 10.51 -23.69
C ALA A 113 37.64 10.41 -22.71
N ARG A 114 37.74 11.40 -21.82
CA ARG A 114 38.64 11.39 -20.67
C ARG A 114 37.84 11.74 -19.43
N ILE A 115 38.21 11.16 -18.30
CA ILE A 115 37.53 11.38 -17.02
C ILE A 115 38.53 11.88 -15.98
N VAL A 116 38.09 12.81 -15.16
CA VAL A 116 38.77 13.26 -13.94
C VAL A 116 37.81 13.03 -12.78
N ALA A 117 38.21 12.19 -11.83
CA ALA A 117 37.48 11.99 -10.59
C ALA A 117 38.01 12.93 -9.52
N VAL A 118 37.11 13.70 -8.90
CA VAL A 118 37.38 14.50 -7.71
C VAL A 118 36.70 13.82 -6.53
N GLU A 119 37.51 13.22 -5.67
CA GLU A 119 37.05 12.47 -4.50
C GLU A 119 37.34 13.25 -3.21
N ASN A 120 36.48 13.07 -2.21
CA ASN A 120 36.77 13.57 -0.88
C ASN A 120 37.95 12.81 -0.23
N PRO A 121 38.68 13.43 0.72
CA PRO A 121 39.74 12.76 1.46
C PRO A 121 39.28 11.44 2.09
N PRO A 122 40.17 10.44 2.25
CA PRO A 122 39.82 9.14 2.83
C PRO A 122 39.17 9.21 4.22
N ASP A 123 39.45 10.28 4.97
CA ASP A 123 39.01 10.48 6.36
C ASP A 123 37.69 11.27 6.47
N THR A 124 37.00 11.50 5.35
CA THR A 124 35.73 12.23 5.34
C THR A 124 34.64 11.39 6.01
N PRO A 125 33.86 11.94 6.97
CA PRO A 125 32.75 11.21 7.60
C PRO A 125 31.79 10.65 6.54
N GLU A 126 31.29 9.43 6.73
CA GLU A 126 30.42 8.75 5.74
C GLU A 126 29.21 9.60 5.32
N GLN A 127 28.69 10.45 6.21
CA GLN A 127 27.59 11.41 6.00
C GLN A 127 27.88 12.48 4.93
N GLN A 128 29.14 12.67 4.53
CA GLN A 128 29.59 13.70 3.60
C GLN A 128 30.39 13.12 2.42
N ASP A 129 30.41 11.79 2.22
CA ASP A 129 31.22 11.22 1.14
C ASP A 129 30.62 11.53 -0.25
N SER A 130 31.50 11.90 -1.19
CA SER A 130 31.11 12.31 -2.53
C SER A 130 32.23 12.10 -3.53
N VAL A 131 31.84 11.77 -4.75
CA VAL A 131 32.73 11.64 -5.90
C VAL A 131 32.11 12.42 -7.06
N VAL A 132 32.88 13.33 -7.65
CA VAL A 132 32.46 14.04 -8.86
C VAL A 132 33.32 13.56 -10.02
N PHE A 133 32.69 12.98 -11.03
CA PHE A 133 33.34 12.68 -12.29
C PHE A 133 33.10 13.81 -13.28
N VAL A 134 34.18 14.39 -13.79
CA VAL A 134 34.16 15.33 -14.92
C VAL A 134 34.66 14.58 -16.13
N ILE A 135 33.76 14.32 -17.08
CA ILE A 135 34.06 13.64 -18.34
C ILE A 135 34.18 14.71 -19.43
N THR A 136 35.32 14.75 -20.10
CA THR A 136 35.56 15.61 -21.25
C THR A 136 35.63 14.77 -22.52
N VAL A 137 34.98 15.24 -23.58
CA VAL A 137 34.78 14.46 -24.82
C VAL A 137 35.53 15.10 -25.98
N GLN A 138 36.08 14.23 -26.82
CA GLN A 138 36.74 14.55 -28.08
C GLN A 138 35.95 13.90 -29.22
N ASP A 139 35.35 14.72 -30.08
CA ASP A 139 34.56 14.24 -31.22
C ASP A 139 35.44 13.66 -32.33
N GLU A 140 36.57 14.30 -32.64
CA GLU A 140 37.49 13.89 -33.70
C GLU A 140 38.95 14.01 -33.25
N THR A 141 39.86 13.31 -33.93
CA THR A 141 41.30 13.42 -33.67
C THR A 141 41.77 14.87 -33.83
N PRO A 142 42.45 15.48 -32.83
CA PRO A 142 42.84 16.88 -32.91
C PRO A 142 43.91 17.10 -33.98
N ILE A 143 43.75 18.16 -34.78
CA ILE A 143 44.71 18.55 -35.82
C ILE A 143 45.49 19.78 -35.33
N GLY A 144 46.81 19.65 -35.18
CA GLY A 144 47.69 20.78 -34.83
C GLY A 144 47.51 21.29 -33.39
N TRP A 145 47.29 22.60 -33.22
CA TRP A 145 47.19 23.29 -31.92
C TRP A 145 45.79 23.27 -31.29
N GLN A 146 44.87 22.47 -31.80
CA GLN A 146 43.50 22.42 -31.27
C GLN A 146 43.50 21.84 -29.85
N PRO A 147 42.73 22.45 -28.91
CA PRO A 147 42.55 21.89 -27.57
C PRO A 147 41.97 20.48 -27.65
N ALA A 148 42.63 19.51 -27.02
CA ALA A 148 42.12 18.16 -26.87
C ALA A 148 40.97 18.13 -25.85
N PHE A 149 39.98 17.27 -26.08
CA PHE A 149 38.80 17.06 -25.22
C PHE A 149 37.97 18.32 -24.92
N ASP A 150 37.77 19.17 -25.92
CA ASP A 150 37.03 20.43 -25.82
C ASP A 150 35.68 20.38 -26.57
N SER A 151 35.04 19.21 -26.66
CA SER A 151 33.82 19.05 -27.45
C SER A 151 32.57 19.15 -26.59
N SER A 152 32.48 18.33 -25.55
CA SER A 152 31.44 18.38 -24.53
C SER A 152 32.01 18.04 -23.16
N ILE A 153 31.35 18.54 -22.12
CA ILE A 153 31.66 18.27 -20.71
C ILE A 153 30.43 17.65 -20.07
N ILE A 154 30.62 16.49 -19.44
CA ILE A 154 29.57 15.78 -18.72
C ILE A 154 30.01 15.68 -17.25
N THR A 155 29.16 16.11 -16.34
CA THR A 155 29.42 16.03 -14.90
C THR A 155 28.52 14.97 -14.29
N VAL A 156 29.13 14.01 -13.60
CA VAL A 156 28.42 12.97 -12.82
C VAL A 156 28.76 13.17 -11.36
N ARG A 157 27.82 13.73 -10.60
CA ARG A 157 27.97 13.96 -9.17
C ARG A 157 27.35 12.80 -8.40
N CYS A 158 28.18 12.09 -7.65
CA CYS A 158 27.78 10.98 -6.79
C CYS A 158 27.93 11.41 -5.32
N THR A 159 26.89 11.24 -4.52
CA THR A 159 26.91 11.51 -3.08
C THR A 159 26.41 10.30 -2.33
N TYR A 160 27.15 9.87 -1.30
CA TYR A 160 26.72 8.77 -0.46
C TYR A 160 25.51 9.17 0.39
N ASP A 161 24.52 8.29 0.43
CA ASP A 161 23.33 8.40 1.25
C ASP A 161 23.42 7.35 2.37
N GLN A 162 23.54 7.79 3.63
CA GLN A 162 23.64 6.90 4.80
C GLN A 162 22.39 6.08 5.06
N ARG A 163 21.26 6.43 4.45
CA ARG A 163 20.06 5.63 4.54
C ARG A 163 20.28 4.42 3.66
N ALA A 164 20.44 3.23 4.24
CA ALA A 164 20.36 1.99 3.49
C ALA A 164 19.08 2.08 2.62
N PRO A 165 19.19 2.12 1.29
CA PRO A 165 18.02 2.22 0.46
C PRO A 165 17.16 0.99 0.76
N SER A 166 15.85 1.19 0.85
CA SER A 166 14.93 0.05 0.91
C SER A 166 15.22 -0.83 -0.32
N PRO A 167 15.22 -2.17 -0.19
CA PRO A 167 15.36 -3.06 -1.35
C PRO A 167 14.21 -2.95 -2.34
N TYR A 168 13.21 -2.12 -2.03
CA TYR A 168 11.99 -1.95 -2.78
C TYR A 168 11.85 -0.52 -3.30
N ASN A 169 11.12 -0.36 -4.40
CA ASN A 169 10.85 0.96 -4.98
C ASN A 169 9.76 1.72 -4.22
N LEU A 170 10.02 2.08 -2.96
CA LEU A 170 9.05 2.74 -2.08
C LEU A 170 8.53 4.07 -2.62
N ALA A 171 9.26 4.71 -3.52
CA ALA A 171 8.82 5.94 -4.15
C ALA A 171 7.76 5.72 -5.23
N ASN A 172 7.61 4.48 -5.70
CA ASN A 172 6.65 4.08 -6.70
C ASN A 172 5.40 3.42 -6.10
N ILE A 173 5.48 2.98 -4.83
CA ILE A 173 4.37 2.37 -4.09
C ILE A 173 3.55 3.45 -3.40
N GLN A 174 2.22 3.37 -3.52
CA GLN A 174 1.29 4.24 -2.81
C GLN A 174 1.28 3.95 -1.30
N GLY A 175 1.38 5.01 -0.49
CA GLY A 175 1.73 4.93 0.94
C GLY A 175 0.70 4.24 1.84
N ASP A 176 -0.59 4.23 1.48
CA ASP A 176 -1.61 3.53 2.28
C ASP A 176 -1.50 2.01 2.17
N ILE A 177 -0.86 1.49 1.12
CA ILE A 177 -0.56 0.04 1.01
C ILE A 177 0.38 -0.35 2.17
N LEU A 178 1.46 0.42 2.35
CA LEU A 178 2.52 0.17 3.31
C LEU A 178 3.40 1.44 3.48
N PRO A 179 3.71 1.93 4.68
CA PRO A 179 3.28 1.47 6.00
C PRO A 179 1.87 1.95 6.42
N GLY A 180 1.09 2.58 5.54
CA GLY A 180 -0.26 3.09 5.86
C GLY A 180 -0.23 4.58 6.17
N LEU A 181 -1.21 5.33 5.65
CA LEU A 181 -1.28 6.78 5.83
C LEU A 181 -1.61 7.13 7.31
N PRO A 182 -0.83 8.02 7.96
CA PRO A 182 -1.19 8.59 9.25
C PRO A 182 -2.55 9.32 9.19
N LYS A 183 -3.38 9.13 10.21
CA LYS A 183 -4.75 9.64 10.18
C LYS A 183 -5.35 9.88 11.56
N VAL A 184 -6.03 11.00 11.69
CA VAL A 184 -7.09 11.23 12.69
C VAL A 184 -8.45 11.07 12.02
N VAL A 185 -8.56 11.56 10.78
CA VAL A 185 -9.72 11.36 9.90
C VAL A 185 -9.28 10.71 8.59
N GLN A 186 -10.20 9.98 7.97
CA GLN A 186 -10.00 9.40 6.64
C GLN A 186 -11.32 9.46 5.88
N TYR A 187 -11.27 10.07 4.71
CA TYR A 187 -12.40 10.16 3.80
C TYR A 187 -12.21 9.18 2.65
N PHE A 188 -13.30 8.50 2.32
CA PHE A 188 -13.41 7.57 1.21
C PHE A 188 -14.29 8.23 0.16
N TYR A 189 -13.66 8.77 -0.87
CA TYR A 189 -14.33 9.50 -1.93
C TYR A 189 -14.47 8.58 -3.15
N TYR A 190 -15.64 8.00 -3.33
CA TYR A 190 -15.97 7.16 -4.48
C TYR A 190 -16.47 8.01 -5.63
N PHE A 191 -15.92 7.78 -6.82
CA PHE A 191 -16.21 8.61 -7.99
C PHE A 191 -16.42 7.80 -9.27
N VAL A 192 -17.08 8.46 -10.22
CA VAL A 192 -17.19 8.05 -11.62
C VAL A 192 -16.66 9.18 -12.48
N THR A 193 -15.86 8.87 -13.49
CA THR A 193 -15.35 9.82 -14.48
C THR A 193 -16.42 10.11 -15.53
N GLN A 194 -16.50 11.36 -16.00
CA GLN A 194 -17.61 11.80 -16.87
C GLN A 194 -17.15 12.27 -18.26
N ASP A 195 -15.95 12.83 -18.36
CA ASP A 195 -15.39 13.35 -19.61
C ASP A 195 -13.86 13.22 -19.65
N ASP A 196 -13.27 13.62 -20.77
CA ASP A 196 -11.83 13.50 -21.03
C ASP A 196 -10.97 14.48 -20.22
N GLY A 197 -11.57 15.47 -19.54
CA GLY A 197 -10.86 16.42 -18.69
C GLY A 197 -10.23 15.77 -17.44
N PHE A 198 -10.69 14.56 -17.07
CA PHE A 198 -10.16 13.83 -15.93
C PHE A 198 -8.64 13.63 -16.02
N THR A 199 -8.13 13.22 -17.18
CA THR A 199 -6.72 12.89 -17.42
C THR A 199 -5.81 14.09 -17.12
N ASP A 200 -6.14 15.25 -17.70
CA ASP A 200 -5.33 16.47 -17.57
C ASP A 200 -5.33 16.98 -16.13
N ILE A 201 -6.50 16.99 -15.49
CA ILE A 201 -6.66 17.45 -14.10
C ILE A 201 -5.99 16.48 -13.13
N PHE A 202 -6.12 15.17 -13.38
CA PHE A 202 -5.43 14.16 -12.59
C PHE A 202 -3.91 14.36 -12.67
N LYS A 203 -3.38 14.55 -13.88
CA LYS A 203 -1.95 14.81 -14.11
C LYS A 203 -1.46 16.06 -13.39
N SER A 204 -2.16 17.19 -13.51
CA SER A 204 -1.70 18.46 -12.96
C SER A 204 -1.93 18.61 -11.46
N SER A 205 -3.05 18.08 -10.96
CA SER A 205 -3.57 18.44 -9.63
C SER A 205 -3.50 17.28 -8.63
N ILE A 206 -3.55 16.03 -9.09
CA ILE A 206 -3.65 14.86 -8.23
C ILE A 206 -2.35 14.06 -8.17
N LEU A 207 -1.77 13.68 -9.31
CA LEU A 207 -0.56 12.87 -9.38
C LEU A 207 0.60 13.44 -8.52
N PRO A 208 0.89 14.75 -8.51
CA PRO A 208 1.96 15.32 -7.66
C PRO A 208 1.68 15.24 -6.16
N ARG A 209 0.42 15.01 -5.76
CA ARG A 209 -0.04 14.95 -4.36
C ARG A 209 -0.18 13.53 -3.84
N ILE A 210 -0.12 12.52 -4.70
CA ILE A 210 -0.15 11.11 -4.29
C ILE A 210 1.00 10.84 -3.32
N THR A 211 0.64 10.33 -2.15
CA THR A 211 1.59 10.06 -1.06
C THR A 211 2.20 8.68 -1.30
N SER A 212 3.53 8.61 -1.42
CA SER A 212 4.27 7.36 -1.59
C SER A 212 4.73 6.76 -0.26
N SER A 213 5.03 5.47 -0.25
CA SER A 213 5.65 4.79 0.89
C SER A 213 6.97 5.47 1.29
N LEU A 214 7.77 5.89 0.31
CA LEU A 214 9.03 6.59 0.57
C LEU A 214 8.79 7.87 1.37
N LYS A 215 7.76 8.65 1.03
CA LYS A 215 7.45 9.90 1.75
C LYS A 215 7.16 9.61 3.22
N LEU A 216 6.41 8.55 3.52
CA LEU A 216 6.04 8.16 4.89
C LEU A 216 7.23 7.69 5.72
N VAL A 217 8.13 6.90 5.14
CA VAL A 217 9.27 6.33 5.88
C VAL A 217 10.48 7.27 5.95
N SER A 218 10.51 8.32 5.14
CA SER A 218 11.65 9.25 5.06
C SER A 218 11.42 10.60 5.71
N GLN A 219 10.17 10.92 6.06
CA GLN A 219 9.79 12.23 6.59
C GLN A 219 8.82 12.06 7.76
N PRO A 220 9.02 12.78 8.88
CA PRO A 220 8.03 12.81 9.96
C PRO A 220 6.73 13.46 9.49
N THR A 221 5.62 13.05 10.08
CA THR A 221 4.29 13.63 9.81
C THR A 221 4.23 15.08 10.31
N SER A 222 3.79 16.00 9.45
CA SER A 222 3.64 17.42 9.78
C SER A 222 2.29 17.74 10.46
N HIS A 223 2.19 18.93 11.06
CA HIS A 223 0.96 19.40 11.73
C HIS A 223 -0.17 19.76 10.75
N ASP A 224 0.14 19.89 9.46
CA ASP A 224 -0.77 20.15 8.35
C ASP A 224 -0.89 18.94 7.42
N TYR A 225 -0.53 17.76 7.91
CA TYR A 225 -0.44 16.56 7.08
C TYR A 225 -1.77 16.20 6.40
N LEU A 226 -1.67 16.00 5.09
CA LEU A 226 -2.65 15.40 4.21
C LEU A 226 -1.99 14.22 3.48
N GLY A 227 -2.62 13.05 3.57
CA GLY A 227 -2.26 11.87 2.79
C GLY A 227 -3.30 11.62 1.71
N LEU A 228 -2.84 11.25 0.51
CA LEU A 228 -3.69 10.99 -0.64
C LEU A 228 -3.22 9.75 -1.39
N ASN A 229 -4.11 8.79 -1.59
CA ASN A 229 -3.93 7.67 -2.52
C ASN A 229 -5.18 7.45 -3.37
N VAL A 230 -5.04 6.68 -4.45
CA VAL A 230 -6.11 6.38 -5.39
C VAL A 230 -6.08 4.92 -5.83
N GLY A 231 -7.26 4.31 -5.93
CA GLY A 231 -7.46 2.99 -6.51
C GLY A 231 -8.57 3.01 -7.54
N PHE A 232 -8.54 2.03 -8.46
CA PHE A 232 -9.49 1.92 -9.57
C PHE A 232 -10.13 0.54 -9.62
N THR A 233 -11.38 0.48 -10.05
CA THR A 233 -12.07 -0.81 -10.24
C THR A 233 -11.58 -1.50 -11.51
N ARG A 234 -11.85 -2.81 -11.62
CA ARG A 234 -11.56 -3.57 -12.84
C ARG A 234 -12.19 -2.94 -14.08
N TRP A 235 -13.42 -2.45 -13.95
CA TRP A 235 -14.15 -1.82 -15.04
C TRP A 235 -13.38 -0.62 -15.60
N TYR A 236 -12.92 0.27 -14.73
CA TYR A 236 -12.17 1.45 -15.15
C TYR A 236 -10.85 1.08 -15.84
N LEU A 237 -10.08 0.16 -15.26
CA LEU A 237 -8.84 -0.32 -15.87
C LEU A 237 -9.09 -0.87 -17.28
N LYS A 238 -10.15 -1.67 -17.45
CA LYS A 238 -10.46 -2.33 -18.73
C LYS A 238 -11.01 -1.36 -19.78
N GLU A 239 -12.09 -0.67 -19.44
CA GLU A 239 -12.95 0.03 -20.39
C GLU A 239 -12.51 1.48 -20.59
N ILE A 240 -11.78 2.05 -19.61
CA ILE A 240 -11.35 3.44 -19.63
C ILE A 240 -9.85 3.56 -19.90
N LEU A 241 -9.02 2.80 -19.18
CA LEU A 241 -7.56 2.84 -19.39
C LEU A 241 -7.05 1.88 -20.46
N GLU A 242 -7.92 1.03 -21.02
CA GLU A 242 -7.55 0.04 -22.03
C GLU A 242 -6.41 -0.89 -21.57
N LEU A 243 -6.47 -1.27 -20.29
CA LEU A 243 -5.58 -2.25 -19.65
C LEU A 243 -6.38 -3.56 -19.43
N PRO A 244 -6.56 -4.37 -20.49
CA PRO A 244 -7.40 -5.57 -20.41
C PRO A 244 -6.70 -6.73 -19.71
N ASP A 245 -5.39 -6.67 -19.48
CA ASP A 245 -4.55 -7.75 -18.95
C ASP A 245 -5.12 -8.39 -17.67
N ASP A 246 -4.76 -9.65 -17.46
CA ASP A 246 -5.21 -10.42 -16.32
C ASP A 246 -4.33 -10.19 -15.07
N LEU A 247 -4.90 -9.59 -14.02
CA LEU A 247 -4.26 -9.41 -12.72
C LEU A 247 -4.31 -10.66 -11.82
N GLN A 248 -4.75 -11.81 -12.35
CA GLN A 248 -4.72 -13.12 -11.71
C GLN A 248 -5.55 -13.20 -10.41
N ASP A 249 -6.67 -12.48 -10.31
CA ASP A 249 -7.50 -12.47 -9.09
C ASP A 249 -9.00 -12.47 -9.41
N GLN A 250 -9.63 -13.64 -9.29
CA GLN A 250 -11.02 -13.85 -9.71
C GLN A 250 -12.02 -12.96 -8.96
N ALA A 251 -11.80 -12.68 -7.67
CA ALA A 251 -12.64 -11.80 -6.88
C ALA A 251 -12.64 -10.37 -7.48
N PHE A 252 -11.46 -9.85 -7.83
CA PHE A 252 -11.35 -8.54 -8.51
C PHE A 252 -12.07 -8.52 -9.87
N TYR A 253 -12.01 -9.61 -10.65
CA TYR A 253 -12.77 -9.72 -11.92
C TYR A 253 -14.28 -9.76 -11.71
N THR A 254 -14.73 -10.44 -10.65
CA THR A 254 -16.14 -10.60 -10.33
C THR A 254 -16.76 -9.28 -9.82
N GLY A 255 -15.99 -8.49 -9.07
CA GLY A 255 -16.46 -7.30 -8.35
C GLY A 255 -17.20 -7.68 -7.05
N GLN A 256 -17.04 -6.86 -6.01
CA GLN A 256 -17.41 -7.28 -4.66
C GLN A 256 -18.93 -7.47 -4.50
N SER A 257 -19.75 -6.68 -5.19
CA SER A 257 -21.21 -6.80 -5.11
C SER A 257 -21.69 -8.21 -5.50
N ARG A 258 -21.10 -8.82 -6.53
CA ARG A 258 -21.42 -10.20 -6.92
C ARG A 258 -20.73 -11.22 -6.03
N ASP A 259 -19.49 -10.95 -5.65
CA ASP A 259 -18.71 -11.84 -4.79
C ASP A 259 -19.28 -11.92 -3.36
N SER A 260 -20.10 -10.95 -2.94
CA SER A 260 -20.72 -10.87 -1.61
C SER A 260 -21.60 -12.07 -1.27
N GLU A 261 -22.17 -12.76 -2.26
CA GLU A 261 -22.87 -14.03 -2.05
C GLU A 261 -21.95 -15.09 -1.42
N TYR A 262 -20.69 -15.13 -1.85
CA TYR A 262 -19.68 -16.05 -1.32
C TYR A 262 -19.09 -15.56 0.01
N LEU A 263 -19.05 -14.24 0.21
CA LEU A 263 -18.65 -13.64 1.50
C LEU A 263 -19.67 -13.92 2.62
N GLY A 264 -20.90 -14.29 2.27
CA GLY A 264 -21.97 -14.62 3.21
C GLY A 264 -22.88 -13.45 3.55
N ASP A 265 -22.75 -12.32 2.83
CA ASP A 265 -23.56 -11.12 3.03
C ASP A 265 -25.05 -11.44 2.93
N ALA A 266 -25.87 -10.75 3.74
CA ALA A 266 -27.31 -10.78 3.56
C ALA A 266 -27.69 -10.21 2.18
N GLY A 267 -28.70 -10.81 1.56
CA GLY A 267 -29.15 -10.44 0.23
C GLY A 267 -30.20 -11.38 -0.29
N ARG A 268 -30.56 -11.20 -1.56
CA ARG A 268 -31.64 -11.93 -2.23
C ARG A 268 -31.29 -12.20 -3.68
N VAL A 269 -31.91 -13.24 -4.23
CA VAL A 269 -31.84 -13.53 -5.66
C VAL A 269 -33.07 -12.94 -6.35
N GLU A 270 -32.85 -11.99 -7.25
CA GLU A 270 -33.89 -11.42 -8.12
C GLU A 270 -33.43 -11.55 -9.58
N PHE A 271 -34.33 -12.03 -10.45
CA PHE A 271 -34.04 -12.27 -11.87
C PHE A 271 -32.79 -13.13 -12.14
N ASN A 272 -32.62 -14.21 -11.37
CA ASN A 272 -31.44 -15.10 -11.42
C ASN A 272 -30.10 -14.38 -11.16
N ARG A 273 -30.12 -13.26 -10.44
CA ARG A 273 -28.94 -12.52 -10.04
C ARG A 273 -28.95 -12.29 -8.53
N TRP A 274 -27.78 -12.38 -7.90
CA TRP A 274 -27.58 -12.01 -6.50
C TRP A 274 -27.62 -10.50 -6.30
N TRP A 275 -28.33 -10.06 -5.26
CA TRP A 275 -28.45 -8.67 -4.82
C TRP A 275 -28.17 -8.59 -3.32
N PRO A 276 -27.02 -8.03 -2.89
CA PRO A 276 -26.77 -7.84 -1.48
C PRO A 276 -27.68 -6.76 -0.89
N ASP A 277 -28.01 -6.89 0.40
CA ASP A 277 -28.78 -5.90 1.16
C ASP A 277 -27.87 -4.75 1.62
N TRP A 278 -27.17 -4.15 0.65
CA TRP A 278 -26.29 -3.01 0.83
C TRP A 278 -27.05 -1.68 0.71
N ASP A 279 -26.38 -0.58 1.05
CA ASP A 279 -26.89 0.76 0.78
C ASP A 279 -26.91 1.04 -0.73
N ASP A 280 -27.91 1.79 -1.19
CA ASP A 280 -28.19 2.03 -2.61
C ASP A 280 -26.99 2.66 -3.35
N GLU A 281 -26.14 3.43 -2.67
CA GLU A 281 -24.95 4.04 -3.26
C GLU A 281 -23.90 3.02 -3.71
N PHE A 282 -23.94 1.78 -3.19
CA PHE A 282 -23.10 0.66 -3.63
C PHE A 282 -23.80 -0.26 -4.64
N SER A 283 -25.04 0.07 -5.04
CA SER A 283 -25.78 -0.70 -6.02
C SER A 283 -25.39 -0.33 -7.46
N PHE A 284 -25.07 -1.34 -8.27
CA PHE A 284 -24.97 -1.47 -9.75
C PHE A 284 -24.29 -0.40 -10.63
N ASP A 285 -24.26 0.86 -10.22
CA ASP A 285 -23.46 1.89 -10.86
C ASP A 285 -22.01 1.69 -10.41
N ASN A 286 -21.22 1.05 -11.28
CA ASN A 286 -19.81 0.81 -11.03
C ASN A 286 -19.12 2.12 -10.62
N PHE A 287 -18.35 2.07 -9.53
CA PHE A 287 -17.36 3.10 -9.27
C PHE A 287 -16.24 2.98 -10.29
N ASP A 288 -15.68 4.10 -10.71
CA ASP A 288 -14.45 4.09 -11.51
C ASP A 288 -13.24 3.94 -10.60
N GLY A 289 -13.29 4.64 -9.47
CA GLY A 289 -12.24 4.60 -8.48
C GLY A 289 -12.63 5.23 -7.17
N ILE A 290 -11.63 5.33 -6.32
CA ILE A 290 -11.74 5.84 -4.97
C ILE A 290 -10.49 6.65 -4.64
N PHE A 291 -10.68 7.84 -4.07
CA PHE A 291 -9.61 8.54 -3.37
C PHE A 291 -9.67 8.22 -1.87
N ILE A 292 -8.51 7.83 -1.35
CA ILE A 292 -8.26 7.72 0.09
C ILE A 292 -7.59 9.01 0.55
N ILE A 293 -8.29 9.77 1.38
CA ILE A 293 -7.83 11.07 1.86
C ILE A 293 -7.71 11.02 3.38
N THR A 294 -6.50 11.09 3.91
CA THR A 294 -6.26 11.11 5.36
C THR A 294 -5.79 12.48 5.81
N ALA A 295 -6.20 12.91 6.99
CA ALA A 295 -5.71 14.16 7.57
C ALA A 295 -5.64 14.08 9.09
N VAL A 296 -4.96 15.07 9.68
CA VAL A 296 -4.89 15.26 11.13
C VAL A 296 -6.15 15.91 11.71
N ASN A 297 -7.03 16.49 10.87
CA ASN A 297 -8.35 17.00 11.27
C ASN A 297 -9.32 17.09 10.06
N GLU A 298 -10.61 17.28 10.34
CA GLU A 298 -11.67 17.38 9.33
C GLU A 298 -11.51 18.59 8.40
N ALA A 299 -11.05 19.74 8.91
CA ALA A 299 -10.93 20.96 8.12
C ALA A 299 -9.94 20.81 6.95
N ILE A 300 -8.79 20.17 7.19
CA ILE A 300 -7.80 19.90 6.13
C ILE A 300 -8.38 18.95 5.07
N ALA A 301 -9.06 17.88 5.49
CA ALA A 301 -9.67 16.93 4.56
C ALA A 301 -10.83 17.58 3.76
N ASP A 302 -11.69 18.36 4.41
CA ASP A 302 -12.80 19.06 3.76
C ASP A 302 -12.30 20.10 2.75
N ASN A 303 -11.27 20.88 3.11
CA ASN A 303 -10.65 21.84 2.19
C ASN A 303 -10.04 21.15 0.97
N PHE A 304 -9.35 20.02 1.16
CA PHE A 304 -8.79 19.27 0.04
C PHE A 304 -9.89 18.68 -0.86
N VAL A 305 -10.98 18.15 -0.29
CA VAL A 305 -12.11 17.67 -1.09
C VAL A 305 -12.72 18.81 -1.91
N GLN A 306 -12.91 19.99 -1.32
CA GLN A 306 -13.42 21.15 -2.06
C GLN A 306 -12.48 21.60 -3.18
N GLU A 307 -11.17 21.64 -2.91
CA GLU A 307 -10.15 21.96 -3.91
C GLU A 307 -10.15 20.94 -5.06
N MET A 308 -10.20 19.65 -4.73
CA MET A 308 -10.24 18.55 -5.70
C MET A 308 -11.50 18.61 -6.55
N GLU A 309 -12.68 18.80 -5.95
CA GLU A 309 -13.95 18.93 -6.66
C GLU A 309 -13.97 20.17 -7.56
N ALA A 310 -13.42 21.29 -7.10
CA ALA A 310 -13.29 22.50 -7.92
C ALA A 310 -12.33 22.30 -9.09
N ALA A 311 -11.21 21.60 -8.88
CA ALA A 311 -10.24 21.30 -9.92
C ALA A 311 -10.83 20.38 -10.99
N PHE A 312 -11.54 19.32 -10.58
CA PHE A 312 -12.17 18.37 -11.50
C PHE A 312 -13.42 18.91 -12.18
N GLY A 313 -14.16 19.81 -11.54
CA GLY A 313 -15.39 20.36 -12.08
C GLY A 313 -16.37 19.26 -12.51
N LYS A 314 -16.66 19.17 -13.81
CA LYS A 314 -17.59 18.18 -14.37
C LYS A 314 -16.94 16.85 -14.72
N SER A 315 -15.62 16.76 -14.72
CA SER A 315 -14.88 15.56 -15.15
C SER A 315 -15.01 14.39 -14.18
N ILE A 316 -15.44 14.62 -12.94
CA ILE A 316 -15.85 13.55 -12.01
C ILE A 316 -17.24 13.81 -11.45
N HIS A 317 -17.93 12.72 -11.13
CA HIS A 317 -19.13 12.70 -10.33
C HIS A 317 -18.84 12.00 -8.99
N LYS A 318 -19.06 12.70 -7.87
CA LYS A 318 -19.05 12.10 -6.53
C LYS A 318 -20.23 11.16 -6.38
N LYS A 319 -19.98 9.86 -6.29
CA LYS A 319 -21.02 8.88 -5.97
C LYS A 319 -21.27 8.82 -4.47
N LEU A 320 -20.20 8.75 -3.69
CA LEU A 320 -20.29 8.56 -2.25
C LEU A 320 -19.08 9.17 -1.55
N LEU A 321 -19.32 9.79 -0.40
CA LEU A 321 -18.27 10.26 0.50
C LEU A 321 -18.53 9.73 1.91
N ILE A 322 -17.73 8.75 2.33
CA ILE A 322 -17.77 8.27 3.72
C ILE A 322 -16.68 8.99 4.50
N LYS A 323 -17.08 9.64 5.60
CA LYS A 323 -16.17 10.32 6.52
C LYS A 323 -15.91 9.45 7.74
N GLY A 324 -14.70 8.91 7.84
CA GLY A 324 -14.21 8.19 9.01
C GLY A 324 -13.42 9.08 9.95
N ARG A 325 -13.51 8.80 11.25
CA ARG A 325 -12.79 9.50 12.31
C ARG A 325 -12.35 8.52 13.40
N ARG A 326 -11.20 8.79 14.04
CA ARG A 326 -10.90 8.17 15.33
C ARG A 326 -11.97 8.57 16.35
N ARG A 327 -12.31 7.65 17.25
CA ARG A 327 -13.21 7.92 18.38
C ARG A 327 -12.59 8.93 19.35
N PRO A 328 -13.38 9.65 20.18
CA PRO A 328 -12.86 10.70 21.04
C PRO A 328 -12.07 10.16 22.25
N GLY A 329 -11.16 10.99 22.77
CA GLY A 329 -10.47 10.76 24.05
C GLY A 329 -9.72 9.42 24.13
N HIS A 330 -9.89 8.72 25.25
CA HIS A 330 -9.22 7.43 25.50
C HIS A 330 -9.66 6.29 24.56
N GLN A 331 -10.74 6.48 23.79
CA GLN A 331 -11.24 5.51 22.81
C GLN A 331 -10.61 5.69 21.42
N ALA A 332 -9.69 6.63 21.23
CA ALA A 332 -9.14 6.97 19.90
C ALA A 332 -8.48 5.81 19.15
N SER A 333 -8.01 4.79 19.86
CA SER A 333 -7.44 3.56 19.30
C SER A 333 -8.43 2.39 19.24
N SER A 334 -9.70 2.60 19.59
CA SER A 334 -10.70 1.54 19.73
C SER A 334 -11.75 1.59 18.62
N ASN A 335 -12.28 0.42 18.28
CA ASN A 335 -13.49 0.31 17.47
C ASN A 335 -14.74 0.70 18.27
N HIS A 336 -15.91 0.70 17.64
CA HIS A 336 -17.18 1.07 18.29
C HIS A 336 -17.66 0.09 19.38
N PHE A 337 -17.22 -1.17 19.36
CA PHE A 337 -17.45 -2.10 20.48
C PHE A 337 -16.53 -1.84 21.68
N GLY A 338 -15.60 -0.88 21.57
CA GLY A 338 -14.69 -0.49 22.64
C GLY A 338 -13.38 -1.28 22.72
N TYR A 339 -13.07 -2.11 21.71
CA TYR A 339 -11.82 -2.88 21.68
C TYR A 339 -10.73 -2.12 20.92
N ARG A 340 -9.54 -2.03 21.52
CA ARG A 340 -8.35 -1.48 20.87
C ARG A 340 -8.03 -2.24 19.58
N ASP A 341 -7.92 -1.51 18.48
CA ASP A 341 -7.61 -2.03 17.14
C ASP A 341 -6.25 -1.52 16.65
N GLY A 342 -5.80 -2.01 15.50
CA GLY A 342 -4.54 -1.59 14.86
C GLY A 342 -3.27 -2.18 15.48
N ILE A 343 -3.40 -3.21 16.33
CA ILE A 343 -2.26 -3.85 17.02
C ILE A 343 -1.49 -4.80 16.08
N SER A 344 -2.17 -5.79 15.50
CA SER A 344 -1.51 -6.84 14.70
C SER A 344 -1.72 -6.60 13.21
N ASN A 345 -0.62 -6.41 12.48
CA ASN A 345 -0.53 -6.37 11.02
C ASN A 345 0.69 -7.20 10.58
N PRO A 346 0.71 -7.72 9.35
CA PRO A 346 1.94 -8.24 8.76
C PRO A 346 2.95 -7.10 8.54
N GLU A 347 4.21 -7.42 8.77
CA GLU A 347 5.33 -6.49 8.78
C GLU A 347 6.35 -6.89 7.70
N VAL A 348 6.93 -5.90 7.02
CA VAL A 348 7.87 -6.10 5.92
C VAL A 348 9.18 -5.39 6.26
N ARG A 349 10.24 -6.18 6.35
CA ARG A 349 11.61 -5.68 6.62
C ARG A 349 12.02 -4.70 5.52
N GLY A 350 12.61 -3.57 5.89
CA GLY A 350 13.01 -2.53 4.96
C GLY A 350 11.87 -1.62 4.51
N VAL A 351 10.66 -1.76 5.09
CA VAL A 351 9.54 -0.83 4.87
C VAL A 351 8.82 -0.43 6.16
N THR A 352 8.27 -1.40 6.92
CA THR A 352 7.51 -1.10 8.13
C THR A 352 8.38 -1.11 9.38
N PHE A 353 9.52 -1.77 9.30
CA PHE A 353 10.60 -1.74 10.27
C PHE A 353 11.92 -1.92 9.48
N ASP A 354 13.04 -1.77 10.17
CA ASP A 354 14.39 -1.79 9.59
C ASP A 354 14.56 -0.69 8.53
N VAL A 355 13.92 0.45 8.79
CA VAL A 355 14.09 1.69 8.04
C VAL A 355 14.68 2.71 9.00
N GLN A 356 15.94 3.10 8.79
CA GLN A 356 16.60 4.15 9.58
C GLN A 356 16.66 3.86 11.10
N GLU A 357 17.19 2.69 11.50
CA GLU A 357 17.61 2.33 12.89
C GLU A 357 16.65 1.47 13.72
N GLN A 358 15.42 1.18 13.27
CA GLN A 358 14.51 0.30 14.01
C GLN A 358 14.68 -1.19 13.62
N SER A 359 15.50 -1.97 14.34
CA SER A 359 15.81 -3.37 13.97
C SER A 359 14.61 -4.31 13.94
N ASP A 360 13.59 -4.04 14.76
CA ASP A 360 12.49 -4.95 15.03
C ASP A 360 11.12 -4.31 14.81
N PRO A 361 10.09 -5.10 14.44
CA PRO A 361 8.73 -4.60 14.35
C PRO A 361 8.26 -3.93 15.64
N ARG A 362 7.45 -2.88 15.51
CA ARG A 362 6.84 -2.17 16.64
C ARG A 362 6.19 -3.12 17.65
N TYR A 363 5.47 -4.12 17.15
CA TYR A 363 4.81 -5.14 17.96
C TYR A 363 5.42 -6.51 17.66
N PRO A 364 6.36 -7.01 18.49
CA PRO A 364 6.89 -8.36 18.38
C PRO A 364 5.76 -9.40 18.37
N GLY A 365 5.94 -10.46 17.59
CA GLY A 365 4.90 -11.47 17.32
C GLY A 365 3.96 -11.13 16.15
N SER A 366 4.07 -9.94 15.55
CA SER A 366 3.53 -9.68 14.23
C SER A 366 4.21 -10.56 13.17
N PRO A 367 3.46 -11.13 12.20
CA PRO A 367 4.07 -11.97 11.17
C PRO A 367 4.97 -11.12 10.27
N ILE A 368 6.20 -11.58 10.06
CA ILE A 368 7.14 -10.95 9.11
C ILE A 368 6.96 -11.66 7.77
N VAL A 369 6.61 -10.92 6.74
CA VAL A 369 6.26 -11.45 5.42
C VAL A 369 7.14 -10.83 4.33
N PRO A 370 7.39 -11.52 3.22
CA PRO A 370 8.03 -10.90 2.08
C PRO A 370 7.10 -9.86 1.45
N LEU A 371 7.64 -8.84 0.78
CA LEU A 371 6.85 -7.73 0.25
C LEU A 371 5.74 -8.20 -0.71
N GLY A 372 5.99 -9.26 -1.48
CA GLY A 372 5.06 -9.87 -2.44
C GLY A 372 3.77 -10.40 -1.83
N ALA A 373 3.72 -10.63 -0.52
CA ALA A 373 2.46 -10.96 0.16
C ALA A 373 1.45 -9.79 0.10
N ILE A 374 1.95 -8.55 -0.01
CA ILE A 374 1.14 -7.33 0.00
C ILE A 374 1.21 -6.56 -1.33
N VAL A 375 2.38 -6.51 -1.99
CA VAL A 375 2.63 -5.70 -3.20
C VAL A 375 3.02 -6.60 -4.36
N MET A 376 2.39 -6.42 -5.52
CA MET A 376 2.60 -7.24 -6.70
C MET A 376 4.02 -7.11 -7.29
N GLY A 377 4.52 -8.19 -7.88
CA GLY A 377 5.79 -8.20 -8.60
C GLY A 377 7.03 -8.49 -7.74
N TYR A 378 6.84 -8.81 -6.46
CA TYR A 378 7.92 -9.14 -5.52
C TYR A 378 7.82 -10.59 -5.03
N ASP A 379 8.89 -11.10 -4.41
CA ASP A 379 8.86 -12.42 -3.77
C ASP A 379 7.72 -12.51 -2.74
N GLY A 380 6.98 -13.62 -2.77
CA GLY A 380 5.73 -13.80 -2.01
C GLY A 380 4.45 -13.53 -2.82
N ASP A 381 4.54 -12.86 -3.98
CA ASP A 381 3.45 -12.81 -4.94
C ASP A 381 3.55 -14.04 -5.84
N GLU A 382 2.70 -15.04 -5.62
CA GLU A 382 2.66 -16.29 -6.38
C GLU A 382 2.39 -16.08 -7.88
N ASP A 383 1.86 -14.92 -8.24
CA ASP A 383 1.44 -14.59 -9.60
C ASP A 383 2.41 -13.62 -10.30
N LYS A 384 3.53 -13.26 -9.65
CA LYS A 384 4.44 -12.19 -10.12
C LYS A 384 4.86 -12.34 -11.58
N ASP A 385 5.12 -13.56 -12.05
CA ASP A 385 5.60 -13.85 -13.40
C ASP A 385 4.47 -13.87 -14.45
N ARG A 386 3.20 -13.87 -14.01
CA ARG A 386 2.01 -13.87 -14.88
C ARG A 386 1.33 -12.51 -14.96
N ARG A 387 1.67 -11.59 -14.06
CA ARG A 387 1.10 -10.24 -14.01
C ARG A 387 1.76 -9.35 -15.08
N PRO A 388 1.01 -8.39 -15.64
CA PRO A 388 1.59 -7.42 -16.56
C PRO A 388 2.55 -6.47 -15.82
N GLY A 389 3.57 -5.96 -16.52
CA GLY A 389 4.59 -5.09 -15.93
C GLY A 389 4.04 -3.81 -15.28
N TRP A 390 2.90 -3.29 -15.78
CA TRP A 390 2.24 -2.11 -15.20
C TRP A 390 1.56 -2.37 -13.85
N ALA A 391 1.38 -3.65 -13.45
CA ALA A 391 0.80 -4.00 -12.16
C ALA A 391 1.83 -4.05 -11.02
N VAL A 392 3.12 -4.13 -11.34
CA VAL A 392 4.22 -4.13 -10.36
C VAL A 392 4.17 -2.87 -9.50
N ASP A 393 4.56 -2.99 -8.22
CA ASP A 393 4.47 -1.94 -7.19
C ASP A 393 3.02 -1.56 -6.80
N GLY A 394 2.01 -2.24 -7.36
CA GLY A 394 0.60 -2.09 -6.98
C GLY A 394 0.11 -3.13 -5.98
N ALA A 395 -1.11 -2.95 -5.47
CA ALA A 395 -1.77 -3.91 -4.59
C ALA A 395 -3.28 -3.89 -4.81
N PHE A 396 -3.97 -4.98 -4.45
CA PHE A 396 -5.42 -4.93 -4.33
C PHE A 396 -5.80 -4.24 -3.02
N MET A 397 -6.90 -3.50 -3.07
CA MET A 397 -7.53 -2.85 -1.94
C MET A 397 -8.97 -3.32 -1.83
N VAL A 398 -9.32 -3.84 -0.67
CA VAL A 398 -10.69 -4.22 -0.33
C VAL A 398 -11.27 -3.15 0.56
N THR A 399 -12.44 -2.62 0.22
CA THR A 399 -13.23 -1.78 1.12
C THR A 399 -14.50 -2.50 1.56
N ARG A 400 -14.91 -2.32 2.82
CA ARG A 400 -16.18 -2.82 3.37
C ARG A 400 -16.76 -1.80 4.33
N LYS A 401 -17.98 -1.33 4.08
CA LYS A 401 -18.77 -0.54 5.02
C LYS A 401 -19.46 -1.50 5.98
N LEU A 402 -18.94 -1.62 7.18
CA LEU A 402 -19.42 -2.57 8.20
C LEU A 402 -20.17 -1.78 9.28
N HIS A 403 -21.51 -1.88 9.28
CA HIS A 403 -22.34 -1.33 10.34
C HIS A 403 -22.21 -2.18 11.60
N THR A 404 -22.16 -1.54 12.77
CA THR A 404 -22.00 -2.22 14.06
C THR A 404 -23.17 -1.90 14.99
N TYR A 405 -23.80 -2.93 15.52
CA TYR A 405 -24.91 -2.88 16.47
C TYR A 405 -24.37 -2.92 17.91
N VAL A 406 -23.86 -1.79 18.38
CA VAL A 406 -23.13 -1.71 19.67
C VAL A 406 -24.03 -1.98 20.87
N PRO A 407 -25.20 -1.32 21.03
CA PRO A 407 -26.11 -1.62 22.14
C PRO A 407 -26.54 -3.08 22.18
N GLU A 408 -26.81 -3.68 21.02
CA GLU A 408 -27.21 -5.09 20.90
C GLU A 408 -26.07 -6.03 21.33
N PHE A 409 -24.83 -5.73 20.94
CA PHE A 409 -23.66 -6.49 21.37
C PHE A 409 -23.46 -6.39 22.89
N GLU A 410 -23.59 -5.20 23.47
CA GLU A 410 -23.46 -5.00 24.92
C GLU A 410 -24.57 -5.72 25.69
N ALA A 411 -25.83 -5.59 25.25
CA ALA A 411 -26.96 -6.30 25.84
C ALA A 411 -26.77 -7.82 25.78
N PHE A 412 -26.26 -8.34 24.66
CA PHE A 412 -25.92 -9.75 24.52
C PHE A 412 -24.86 -10.19 25.55
N LEU A 413 -23.79 -9.42 25.73
CA LEU A 413 -22.73 -9.75 26.68
C LEU A 413 -23.24 -9.72 28.12
N LEU A 414 -24.06 -8.74 28.50
CA LEU A 414 -24.67 -8.64 29.83
C LEU A 414 -25.63 -9.81 30.09
N GLU A 415 -26.42 -10.20 29.09
CA GLU A 415 -27.37 -11.32 29.21
C GLU A 415 -26.65 -12.68 29.30
N ARG A 416 -25.56 -12.86 28.54
CA ARG A 416 -24.88 -14.15 28.40
C ARG A 416 -23.74 -14.33 29.39
N GLY A 417 -22.92 -13.31 29.62
CA GLY A 417 -21.72 -13.37 30.46
C GLY A 417 -21.93 -14.10 31.79
N PRO A 418 -22.91 -13.71 32.63
CA PRO A 418 -23.18 -14.36 33.93
C PRO A 418 -23.55 -15.84 33.82
N LYS A 419 -24.08 -16.28 32.67
CA LYS A 419 -24.41 -17.69 32.43
C LYS A 419 -23.16 -18.53 32.17
N TYR A 420 -22.08 -17.92 31.68
CA TYR A 420 -20.78 -18.55 31.40
C TYR A 420 -19.80 -18.40 32.57
N PHE A 421 -19.83 -17.27 33.28
CA PHE A 421 -18.91 -16.96 34.38
C PHE A 421 -19.69 -16.59 35.65
N ARG A 422 -20.28 -17.61 36.30
CA ARG A 422 -21.23 -17.43 37.42
C ARG A 422 -20.62 -16.84 38.68
N ASP A 423 -19.31 -16.98 38.86
CA ASP A 423 -18.60 -16.50 40.04
C ASP A 423 -18.14 -15.04 39.91
N LEU A 424 -18.44 -14.39 38.78
CA LEU A 424 -18.08 -13.00 38.50
C LEU A 424 -19.31 -12.09 38.63
N THR A 425 -19.06 -10.79 38.86
CA THR A 425 -20.11 -9.77 38.74
C THR A 425 -20.63 -9.73 37.31
N GLU A 426 -21.84 -9.19 37.12
CA GLU A 426 -22.48 -9.14 35.80
C GLU A 426 -21.59 -8.49 34.74
N GLN A 427 -21.05 -7.30 35.04
CA GLN A 427 -20.19 -6.57 34.12
C GLN A 427 -18.87 -7.31 33.85
N THR A 428 -18.21 -7.85 34.88
CA THR A 428 -16.94 -8.57 34.69
C THR A 428 -17.15 -9.87 33.89
N ALA A 429 -18.28 -10.54 34.08
CA ALA A 429 -18.65 -11.71 33.29
C ALA A 429 -18.92 -11.34 31.83
N ALA A 430 -19.60 -10.23 31.58
CA ALA A 430 -19.85 -9.69 30.24
C ALA A 430 -18.53 -9.31 29.53
N ASP A 431 -17.64 -8.59 30.23
CA ASP A 431 -16.33 -8.20 29.69
C ASP A 431 -15.46 -9.44 29.38
N LYS A 432 -15.47 -10.46 30.25
CA LYS A 432 -14.74 -11.71 30.00
C LYS A 432 -15.31 -12.47 28.81
N LEU A 433 -16.64 -12.53 28.66
CA LEU A 433 -17.25 -13.14 27.48
C LEU A 433 -16.85 -12.40 26.20
N GLY A 434 -16.97 -11.07 26.19
CA GLY A 434 -16.58 -10.25 25.05
C GLY A 434 -15.11 -10.42 24.68
N ALA A 435 -14.23 -10.44 25.68
CA ALA A 435 -12.80 -10.71 25.47
C ALA A 435 -12.54 -12.08 24.87
N ARG A 436 -13.35 -13.10 25.20
CA ARG A 436 -13.28 -14.44 24.58
C ARG A 436 -13.84 -14.49 23.17
N LEU A 437 -14.86 -13.70 22.83
CA LEU A 437 -15.37 -13.58 21.46
C LEU A 437 -14.34 -12.91 20.55
N ILE A 438 -13.65 -11.89 21.05
CA ILE A 438 -12.67 -11.11 20.28
C ILE A 438 -11.29 -11.78 20.29
N GLY A 439 -10.91 -12.39 21.40
CA GLY A 439 -9.56 -12.89 21.72
C GLY A 439 -8.64 -11.84 22.36
N ARG A 440 -9.17 -10.65 22.68
CA ARG A 440 -8.50 -9.59 23.46
C ARG A 440 -9.50 -8.90 24.36
N TRP A 441 -9.03 -8.44 25.52
CA TRP A 441 -9.76 -7.47 26.34
C TRP A 441 -9.89 -6.12 25.63
N LYS A 442 -10.83 -5.27 26.07
CA LYS A 442 -11.09 -3.95 25.47
C LYS A 442 -9.83 -3.07 25.40
N ASP A 443 -8.95 -3.16 26.40
CA ASP A 443 -7.68 -2.42 26.46
C ASP A 443 -6.60 -2.92 25.47
N GLY A 444 -6.82 -4.08 24.83
CA GLY A 444 -5.91 -4.73 23.90
C GLY A 444 -5.12 -5.90 24.49
N THR A 445 -5.23 -6.18 25.79
CA THR A 445 -4.58 -7.34 26.43
C THR A 445 -5.02 -8.64 25.73
N PRO A 446 -4.10 -9.44 25.16
CA PRO A 446 -4.48 -10.69 24.52
C PRO A 446 -4.90 -11.75 25.54
N MET A 447 -6.02 -12.43 25.26
CA MET A 447 -6.55 -13.52 26.08
C MET A 447 -5.52 -14.65 26.26
N GLU A 448 -4.67 -14.87 25.25
CA GLU A 448 -3.60 -15.88 25.31
C GLU A 448 -2.62 -15.63 26.46
N LEU A 449 -2.30 -14.36 26.76
CA LEU A 449 -1.31 -13.99 27.79
C LEU A 449 -1.93 -13.68 29.15
N SER A 450 -3.17 -13.20 29.18
CA SER A 450 -3.91 -12.91 30.42
C SER A 450 -5.38 -13.33 30.25
N PRO A 451 -5.70 -14.61 30.45
CA PRO A 451 -7.04 -15.15 30.15
C PRO A 451 -8.13 -14.74 31.14
N ASP A 452 -7.75 -14.27 32.34
CA ASP A 452 -8.69 -14.01 33.42
C ASP A 452 -9.01 -12.54 33.66
N ARG A 453 -8.18 -11.61 33.19
CA ARG A 453 -8.37 -10.16 33.39
C ARG A 453 -7.57 -9.31 32.39
N PRO A 454 -7.97 -8.05 32.14
CA PRO A 454 -7.09 -7.09 31.47
C PRO A 454 -5.82 -6.86 32.30
N ASP A 455 -4.70 -6.60 31.62
CA ASP A 455 -3.40 -6.37 32.24
C ASP A 455 -2.71 -5.15 31.59
N PRO A 456 -2.77 -3.98 32.24
CA PRO A 456 -2.12 -2.76 31.77
C PRO A 456 -0.61 -2.88 31.53
N SER A 457 0.08 -3.81 32.20
CA SER A 457 1.51 -4.07 31.99
C SER A 457 1.79 -4.78 30.66
N ILE A 458 0.76 -5.39 30.06
CA ILE A 458 0.78 -6.00 28.73
C ILE A 458 0.20 -5.04 27.70
N SER A 459 -1.01 -4.51 27.92
CA SER A 459 -1.68 -3.63 26.95
C SER A 459 -0.94 -2.31 26.75
N GLY A 460 -0.28 -1.77 27.79
CA GLY A 460 0.53 -0.57 27.71
C GLY A 460 1.96 -0.77 27.17
N ASN A 461 2.35 -1.99 26.82
CA ASN A 461 3.71 -2.31 26.37
C ASN A 461 3.70 -2.93 24.96
N ASP A 462 4.22 -2.16 23.98
CA ASP A 462 4.29 -2.56 22.57
C ASP A 462 5.12 -3.87 22.37
N GLU A 463 6.10 -4.16 23.22
CA GLU A 463 6.92 -5.39 23.17
C GLU A 463 6.16 -6.65 23.63
N ARG A 464 5.03 -6.48 24.34
CA ARG A 464 4.27 -7.58 24.96
C ARG A 464 2.89 -7.77 24.35
N VAL A 465 2.22 -6.68 23.97
CA VAL A 465 0.80 -6.68 23.59
C VAL A 465 0.47 -7.61 22.42
N ASN A 466 1.44 -7.94 21.57
CA ASN A 466 1.26 -8.86 20.43
C ASN A 466 2.15 -10.11 20.46
N ASN A 467 2.99 -10.28 21.48
CA ASN A 467 4.06 -11.28 21.50
C ASN A 467 3.56 -12.65 22.00
N PHE A 468 2.80 -13.35 21.16
CA PHE A 468 2.26 -14.70 21.43
C PHE A 468 2.02 -15.47 20.13
N ILE A 469 1.83 -16.80 20.19
CA ILE A 469 1.66 -17.65 18.99
C ILE A 469 0.55 -18.71 19.10
N PHE A 470 -0.30 -18.66 20.14
CA PHE A 470 -1.29 -19.69 20.49
C PHE A 470 -0.65 -21.06 20.75
N GLN A 471 -0.01 -21.22 21.91
CA GLN A 471 0.82 -22.40 22.19
C GLN A 471 0.01 -23.63 22.61
N SER A 472 -1.13 -23.44 23.26
CA SER A 472 -1.95 -24.55 23.74
C SER A 472 -2.89 -25.08 22.65
N PHE A 473 -3.02 -26.41 22.60
CA PHE A 473 -4.03 -27.11 21.79
C PHE A 473 -5.36 -27.30 22.55
N ASP A 474 -5.68 -26.35 23.42
CA ASP A 474 -6.94 -26.24 24.15
C ASP A 474 -7.57 -24.85 23.96
N GLN A 475 -8.77 -24.66 24.51
CA GLN A 475 -9.50 -23.39 24.47
C GLN A 475 -9.55 -22.70 25.84
N THR A 476 -8.68 -23.10 26.79
CA THR A 476 -8.71 -22.56 28.15
C THR A 476 -8.39 -21.06 28.15
N HIS A 477 -7.32 -20.66 27.44
CA HIS A 477 -6.92 -19.27 27.33
C HIS A 477 -7.75 -18.50 26.29
N CYS A 478 -7.79 -18.98 25.05
CA CYS A 478 -8.45 -18.29 23.94
C CYS A 478 -9.27 -19.28 23.08
N PRO A 479 -10.59 -19.04 22.84
CA PRO A 479 -11.38 -19.91 21.97
C PRO A 479 -10.82 -20.02 20.54
N TYR A 480 -10.99 -21.16 19.88
CA TYR A 480 -10.58 -21.32 18.49
C TYR A 480 -11.32 -20.39 17.53
N ALA A 481 -12.60 -20.14 17.82
CA ALA A 481 -13.44 -19.25 17.03
C ALA A 481 -13.32 -17.77 17.42
N ALA A 482 -12.45 -17.41 18.37
CA ALA A 482 -12.22 -16.00 18.69
C ALA A 482 -11.76 -15.22 17.46
N HIS A 483 -12.26 -14.00 17.28
CA HIS A 483 -12.07 -13.20 16.07
C HIS A 483 -10.61 -13.12 15.61
N ILE A 484 -9.68 -12.75 16.52
CA ILE A 484 -8.26 -12.64 16.14
C ILE A 484 -7.62 -13.99 15.77
N ARG A 485 -8.12 -15.11 16.30
CA ARG A 485 -7.59 -16.47 16.09
C ARG A 485 -8.14 -17.08 14.79
N LYS A 486 -9.38 -16.73 14.42
CA LYS A 486 -9.95 -16.99 13.09
C LYS A 486 -9.21 -16.22 12.01
N CYS A 487 -9.02 -14.92 12.19
CA CYS A 487 -8.38 -14.06 11.20
C CYS A 487 -6.88 -14.36 11.03
N SER A 488 -6.19 -14.60 12.15
CA SER A 488 -4.75 -14.92 12.16
C SER A 488 -4.49 -16.09 13.12
N PRO A 489 -4.44 -17.33 12.62
CA PRO A 489 -4.23 -18.50 13.46
C PRO A 489 -2.79 -18.62 14.01
N ARG A 490 -1.85 -17.79 13.53
CA ARG A 490 -0.41 -17.84 13.88
C ARG A 490 0.14 -19.27 13.67
N ASN A 491 0.88 -19.81 14.64
CA ASN A 491 1.49 -21.14 14.56
C ASN A 491 0.49 -22.29 14.81
N TYR A 492 -0.81 -22.00 14.87
CA TYR A 492 -1.84 -22.97 15.25
C TYR A 492 -2.43 -23.77 14.07
N VAL A 493 -1.95 -23.51 12.87
CA VAL A 493 -2.29 -24.22 11.63
C VAL A 493 -1.10 -25.01 11.12
N SER A 494 -1.33 -25.94 10.19
CA SER A 494 -0.24 -26.71 9.58
C SER A 494 0.79 -25.77 8.93
N PRO A 495 2.08 -26.16 8.80
CA PRO A 495 3.07 -25.38 8.06
C PRO A 495 2.56 -24.94 6.69
N ASP A 496 1.93 -25.83 5.91
CA ASP A 496 1.33 -25.48 4.62
C ASP A 496 0.27 -24.35 4.70
N GLU A 497 -0.58 -24.37 5.73
CA GLU A 497 -1.63 -23.36 5.97
C GLU A 497 -1.08 -22.07 6.60
N SER A 498 0.10 -22.15 7.22
CA SER A 498 0.91 -21.01 7.67
C SER A 498 1.72 -20.40 6.52
N ASP A 499 2.17 -21.22 5.57
CA ASP A 499 3.05 -20.87 4.44
C ASP A 499 2.26 -20.32 3.24
N ASN A 500 0.97 -20.66 3.10
CA ASN A 500 0.05 -20.13 2.07
C ASN A 500 -0.34 -18.65 2.23
N SER A 501 0.41 -17.89 3.05
CA SER A 501 0.47 -16.42 3.02
C SER A 501 -0.88 -15.69 3.01
N HIS A 502 -1.82 -16.13 3.86
CA HIS A 502 -3.13 -15.49 4.05
C HIS A 502 -3.02 -14.23 4.91
N PHE A 503 -2.31 -13.24 4.39
CA PHE A 503 -2.03 -11.97 5.06
C PHE A 503 -2.75 -10.83 4.38
N ILE A 504 -3.26 -9.94 5.21
CA ILE A 504 -3.81 -8.65 4.79
C ILE A 504 -3.25 -7.59 5.71
N ARG A 505 -3.02 -6.40 5.16
CA ARG A 505 -2.65 -5.23 5.95
C ARG A 505 -3.83 -4.30 6.09
N ARG A 506 -4.24 -4.01 7.33
CA ARG A 506 -5.53 -3.32 7.60
C ARG A 506 -5.32 -1.83 7.87
N HIS A 507 -6.11 -1.02 7.17
CA HIS A 507 -6.16 0.44 7.28
C HIS A 507 -7.60 0.95 7.42
N GLY A 508 -8.48 0.19 8.07
CA GLY A 508 -9.82 0.68 8.38
C GLY A 508 -9.84 1.86 9.36
N ILE A 509 -11.01 2.48 9.50
CA ILE A 509 -11.30 3.53 10.49
C ILE A 509 -12.78 3.46 10.90
N SER A 510 -13.13 3.97 12.08
CA SER A 510 -14.52 4.08 12.52
C SER A 510 -15.28 5.20 11.79
N PHE A 511 -16.59 5.05 11.60
CA PHE A 511 -17.51 6.11 11.15
C PHE A 511 -18.74 6.16 12.06
N GLY A 512 -19.51 7.26 11.96
CA GLY A 512 -20.72 7.47 12.76
C GLY A 512 -20.45 8.01 14.17
N PRO A 513 -21.51 8.42 14.89
CA PRO A 513 -21.41 8.97 16.23
C PRO A 513 -21.17 7.88 17.29
N GLU A 514 -20.79 8.30 18.49
CA GLU A 514 -20.81 7.45 19.70
C GLU A 514 -22.24 6.99 20.02
N VAL A 515 -22.38 5.98 20.88
CA VAL A 515 -23.68 5.52 21.40
C VAL A 515 -24.31 6.62 22.26
N THR A 516 -25.59 6.90 22.05
CA THR A 516 -26.35 7.88 22.86
C THR A 516 -26.93 7.26 24.12
N ASP A 517 -27.33 8.08 25.10
CA ASP A 517 -28.01 7.61 26.32
C ASP A 517 -29.33 6.85 26.01
N GLU A 518 -30.03 7.24 24.94
CA GLU A 518 -31.25 6.56 24.47
C GLU A 518 -30.95 5.18 23.90
N GLU A 519 -29.91 5.05 23.08
CA GLU A 519 -29.47 3.76 22.54
C GLU A 519 -28.98 2.84 23.67
N GLN A 520 -28.23 3.38 24.63
CA GLN A 520 -27.74 2.62 25.78
C GLN A 520 -28.89 2.09 26.65
N SER A 521 -29.88 2.93 26.96
CA SER A 521 -31.00 2.55 27.82
C SER A 521 -32.01 1.60 27.15
N SER A 522 -32.20 1.74 25.84
CA SER A 522 -33.08 0.86 25.07
C SER A 522 -32.40 -0.47 24.66
N GLY A 523 -31.07 -0.53 24.68
CA GLY A 523 -30.30 -1.66 24.17
C GLY A 523 -30.44 -1.83 22.65
N ARG A 524 -30.75 -0.74 21.93
CA ARG A 524 -31.05 -0.77 20.49
C ARG A 524 -30.31 0.34 19.75
N THR A 525 -29.80 0.02 18.57
CA THR A 525 -29.17 0.98 17.67
C THR A 525 -30.22 1.88 17.01
N LEU A 526 -29.98 3.19 17.08
CA LEU A 526 -30.78 4.25 16.45
C LEU A 526 -29.97 5.05 15.42
N HIS A 527 -28.65 5.10 15.55
CA HIS A 527 -27.76 5.80 14.62
C HIS A 527 -26.78 4.86 13.94
N ALA A 528 -26.59 5.03 12.63
CA ALA A 528 -25.62 4.27 11.87
C ALA A 528 -24.18 4.59 12.33
N ARG A 529 -23.44 3.54 12.70
CA ARG A 529 -22.03 3.59 13.08
C ARG A 529 -21.34 2.29 12.72
N GLY A 530 -20.02 2.31 12.69
CA GLY A 530 -19.24 1.09 12.52
C GLY A 530 -17.85 1.36 11.98
N SER A 531 -17.34 0.46 11.16
CA SER A 531 -16.03 0.59 10.54
C SER A 531 -16.15 0.66 9.03
N HIS A 532 -15.44 1.60 8.42
CA HIS A 532 -15.09 1.48 7.03
C HIS A 532 -13.78 0.69 6.97
N PHE A 533 -13.90 -0.62 6.83
CA PHE A 533 -12.78 -1.53 6.77
C PHE A 533 -12.06 -1.38 5.43
N VAL A 534 -10.73 -1.33 5.50
CA VAL A 534 -9.84 -1.34 4.35
C VAL A 534 -8.72 -2.32 4.61
N CYS A 535 -8.40 -3.14 3.62
CA CYS A 535 -7.17 -3.91 3.66
C CYS A 535 -6.49 -4.05 2.29
N TYR A 536 -5.20 -4.36 2.34
CA TYR A 536 -4.36 -4.55 1.17
C TYR A 536 -3.69 -5.92 1.19
N SER A 537 -3.57 -6.50 -0.01
CA SER A 537 -2.78 -7.71 -0.29
C SER A 537 -2.47 -7.78 -1.79
N SER A 538 -1.53 -8.64 -2.18
CA SER A 538 -1.28 -8.91 -3.61
C SER A 538 -2.35 -9.82 -4.25
N SER A 539 -3.19 -10.48 -3.43
CA SER A 539 -4.35 -11.24 -3.86
C SER A 539 -5.51 -11.11 -2.87
N ILE A 540 -6.69 -10.79 -3.37
CA ILE A 540 -7.95 -10.78 -2.61
C ILE A 540 -8.36 -12.21 -2.28
N GLU A 541 -8.25 -13.12 -3.26
CA GLU A 541 -8.57 -14.55 -3.11
C GLU A 541 -7.76 -15.18 -1.97
N ARG A 542 -6.42 -15.01 -1.95
CA ARG A 542 -5.56 -15.55 -0.87
C ARG A 542 -5.60 -14.71 0.40
N GLY A 543 -5.93 -13.43 0.33
CA GLY A 543 -5.99 -12.52 1.46
C GLY A 543 -7.36 -12.45 2.12
N PHE A 544 -8.08 -11.37 1.83
CA PHE A 544 -9.37 -11.03 2.45
C PHE A 544 -10.41 -12.16 2.33
N LYS A 545 -10.59 -12.69 1.12
CA LYS A 545 -11.64 -13.67 0.83
C LYS A 545 -11.36 -15.01 1.50
N HIS A 546 -10.11 -15.46 1.52
CA HIS A 546 -9.74 -16.65 2.29
C HIS A 546 -9.97 -16.46 3.79
N ILE A 547 -9.63 -15.30 4.36
CA ILE A 547 -9.89 -15.01 5.78
C ILE A 547 -11.40 -15.04 6.05
N GLN A 548 -12.21 -14.37 5.24
CA GLN A 548 -13.67 -14.34 5.42
C GLN A 548 -14.30 -15.73 5.22
N CYS A 549 -14.15 -16.32 4.04
CA CYS A 549 -14.84 -17.55 3.66
C CYS A 549 -14.16 -18.81 4.23
N GLY A 550 -12.84 -18.91 4.05
CA GLY A 550 -12.05 -20.08 4.42
C GLY A 550 -11.89 -20.26 5.93
N ARG A 551 -11.95 -19.16 6.69
CA ARG A 551 -11.72 -19.16 8.15
C ARG A 551 -12.94 -18.68 8.94
N SER A 552 -13.31 -17.41 8.82
CA SER A 552 -14.33 -16.79 9.67
C SER A 552 -15.72 -17.41 9.50
N ASN A 553 -16.13 -17.69 8.27
CA ASN A 553 -17.41 -18.36 7.98
C ASN A 553 -17.34 -19.89 8.15
N ASN A 554 -16.13 -20.46 8.20
CA ASN A 554 -15.93 -21.90 8.23
C ASN A 554 -16.10 -22.47 9.65
N THR A 555 -17.18 -23.21 9.87
CA THR A 555 -17.53 -23.79 11.17
C THR A 555 -16.56 -24.84 11.70
N VAL A 556 -15.72 -25.41 10.83
CA VAL A 556 -14.75 -26.46 11.19
C VAL A 556 -13.29 -25.98 11.14
N PHE A 557 -13.05 -24.69 10.89
CA PHE A 557 -11.71 -24.09 10.98
C PHE A 557 -11.43 -23.57 12.40
N PRO A 558 -10.21 -23.71 12.94
CA PRO A 558 -9.09 -24.51 12.43
C PRO A 558 -9.42 -26.01 12.41
N PRO A 559 -8.89 -26.79 11.46
CA PRO A 559 -9.26 -28.20 11.28
C PRO A 559 -8.75 -29.09 12.42
N ARG A 560 -9.23 -30.34 12.45
CA ARG A 560 -8.78 -31.41 13.37
C ARG A 560 -8.95 -31.06 14.85
N LYS A 561 -10.12 -30.54 15.23
CA LYS A 561 -10.51 -30.29 16.63
C LYS A 561 -11.55 -31.30 17.08
N ASN A 562 -11.50 -31.66 18.36
CA ASN A 562 -12.46 -32.59 18.98
C ASN A 562 -13.89 -32.02 18.97
N THR A 563 -14.00 -30.71 19.14
CA THR A 563 -15.25 -29.95 19.06
C THR A 563 -15.14 -28.97 17.90
N ALA A 564 -16.17 -28.91 17.05
CA ALA A 564 -16.24 -27.93 15.98
C ALA A 564 -16.21 -26.50 16.56
N PRO A 565 -15.22 -25.65 16.20
CA PRO A 565 -15.09 -24.30 16.73
C PRO A 565 -16.32 -23.41 16.48
N GLY A 566 -16.99 -23.61 15.34
CA GLY A 566 -18.02 -22.72 14.84
C GLY A 566 -17.46 -21.54 14.05
N MET A 567 -18.30 -20.53 13.84
CA MET A 567 -17.97 -19.34 13.06
C MET A 567 -17.34 -18.26 13.94
N ASP A 568 -16.66 -17.31 13.31
CA ASP A 568 -16.26 -16.07 13.96
C ASP A 568 -17.50 -15.33 14.50
N PRO A 569 -17.55 -14.96 15.79
CA PRO A 569 -18.72 -14.36 16.41
C PRO A 569 -18.95 -12.89 16.04
N ILE A 570 -17.98 -12.25 15.38
CA ILE A 570 -18.01 -10.83 15.04
C ILE A 570 -18.26 -10.63 13.55
N ILE A 571 -17.52 -11.34 12.69
CA ILE A 571 -17.60 -11.19 11.23
C ILE A 571 -17.99 -12.47 10.51
N GLY A 572 -18.25 -13.56 11.22
CA GLY A 572 -18.71 -14.79 10.59
C GLY A 572 -20.11 -14.59 10.04
N GLU A 573 -20.28 -14.87 8.75
CA GLU A 573 -21.52 -14.61 8.02
C GLU A 573 -21.98 -15.85 7.25
N THR A 574 -23.30 -15.96 7.10
CA THR A 574 -23.97 -16.99 6.31
C THR A 574 -25.23 -16.40 5.70
N ASN A 575 -25.31 -16.45 4.38
CA ASN A 575 -26.50 -16.06 3.63
C ASN A 575 -27.53 -17.20 3.51
N LYS A 576 -27.33 -18.31 4.23
CA LYS A 576 -28.24 -19.45 4.22
C LYS A 576 -29.40 -19.22 5.18
N ASP A 577 -30.61 -19.17 4.61
CA ASP A 577 -31.85 -19.00 5.37
C ASP A 577 -31.95 -19.95 6.58
N GLY A 578 -32.27 -19.37 7.74
CA GLY A 578 -32.47 -20.11 8.99
C GLY A 578 -31.21 -20.63 9.68
N GLN A 579 -30.00 -20.33 9.16
CA GLN A 579 -28.75 -20.63 9.87
C GLN A 579 -28.29 -19.42 10.69
N ASN A 580 -28.28 -19.61 12.01
CA ASN A 580 -27.66 -18.64 12.93
C ASN A 580 -26.16 -18.89 13.02
N CYS A 581 -25.37 -17.84 13.17
CA CYS A 581 -23.97 -17.97 13.56
C CYS A 581 -23.89 -18.59 14.95
N TRP A 582 -22.91 -19.47 15.17
CA TRP A 582 -22.68 -20.10 16.46
C TRP A 582 -21.19 -20.38 16.67
N MET A 583 -20.78 -20.47 17.93
CA MET A 583 -19.42 -20.86 18.31
C MET A 583 -19.41 -21.77 19.54
N THR A 584 -18.32 -22.50 19.72
CA THR A 584 -18.00 -23.26 20.94
C THR A 584 -16.73 -22.72 21.61
N GLY A 585 -16.31 -23.29 22.73
CA GLY A 585 -15.05 -22.92 23.41
C GLY A 585 -15.09 -21.63 24.22
N ALA A 586 -16.18 -20.85 24.17
CA ALA A 586 -16.32 -19.64 24.98
C ALA A 586 -16.38 -19.92 26.50
N ASP A 587 -16.77 -21.13 26.91
CA ASP A 587 -16.68 -21.61 28.29
C ASP A 587 -15.38 -22.41 28.47
N PRO A 588 -14.35 -21.92 29.20
CA PRO A 588 -13.10 -22.64 29.38
C PRO A 588 -13.25 -23.94 30.17
N ASN A 589 -14.35 -24.10 30.92
CA ASN A 589 -14.65 -25.31 31.70
C ASN A 589 -15.56 -26.30 30.94
N ASN A 590 -16.10 -25.89 29.79
CA ASN A 590 -16.95 -26.73 28.95
C ASN A 590 -16.78 -26.31 27.48
N GLU A 591 -15.73 -26.80 26.85
CA GLU A 591 -15.41 -26.45 25.46
C GLU A 591 -16.52 -26.78 24.46
N GLY A 592 -17.38 -27.77 24.76
CA GLY A 592 -18.53 -28.15 23.93
C GLY A 592 -19.76 -27.26 24.07
N ARG A 593 -19.76 -26.32 25.02
CA ARG A 593 -20.89 -25.42 25.25
C ARG A 593 -21.04 -24.45 24.08
N MET A 594 -22.16 -24.57 23.37
CA MET A 594 -22.45 -23.75 22.20
C MET A 594 -23.13 -22.42 22.57
N ILE A 595 -22.67 -21.35 21.93
CA ILE A 595 -23.31 -20.04 21.90
C ILE A 595 -23.95 -19.86 20.52
N ILE A 596 -25.21 -19.44 20.47
CA ILE A 596 -25.91 -19.08 19.22
C ILE A 596 -26.12 -17.56 19.20
N PHE A 597 -25.76 -16.92 18.10
CA PHE A 597 -25.93 -15.50 17.84
C PHE A 597 -27.19 -15.33 16.98
N GLN A 598 -28.27 -14.80 17.58
CA GLN A 598 -29.56 -14.68 16.89
C GLN A 598 -29.56 -13.59 15.81
N THR A 599 -28.78 -12.54 16.03
CA THR A 599 -28.61 -11.42 15.11
C THR A 599 -27.12 -11.12 14.97
N PRO A 600 -26.63 -10.80 13.76
CA PRO A 600 -25.25 -10.38 13.59
C PRO A 600 -25.01 -9.02 14.25
N PHE A 601 -23.84 -8.86 14.89
CA PHE A 601 -23.44 -7.58 15.48
C PHE A 601 -22.76 -6.66 14.48
N VAL A 602 -22.23 -7.23 13.40
CA VAL A 602 -21.66 -6.52 12.26
C VAL A 602 -22.46 -6.88 11.03
N VAL A 603 -22.91 -5.88 10.28
CA VAL A 603 -23.66 -6.07 9.03
C VAL A 603 -22.98 -5.31 7.90
N PRO A 604 -22.57 -5.98 6.82
CA PRO A 604 -22.06 -5.31 5.63
C PRO A 604 -23.16 -4.49 4.95
N ARG A 605 -22.82 -3.26 4.58
CA ARG A 605 -23.72 -2.32 3.91
C ARG A 605 -23.15 -1.79 2.59
N GLY A 606 -22.04 -2.36 2.12
CA GLY A 606 -21.38 -1.92 0.91
C GLY A 606 -19.90 -2.21 0.89
N GLY A 607 -19.32 -2.12 -0.29
CA GLY A 607 -17.88 -2.16 -0.50
C GLY A 607 -17.56 -2.44 -1.96
N GLU A 608 -16.27 -2.41 -2.30
CA GLU A 608 -15.78 -2.76 -3.63
C GLU A 608 -14.31 -3.22 -3.56
N TYR A 609 -13.89 -3.93 -4.58
CA TYR A 609 -12.51 -4.30 -4.84
C TYR A 609 -11.86 -3.31 -5.82
N PHE A 610 -10.72 -2.75 -5.42
CA PHE A 610 -9.93 -1.83 -6.23
C PHE A 610 -8.53 -2.39 -6.44
N PHE A 611 -7.91 -1.99 -7.54
CA PHE A 611 -6.47 -2.06 -7.70
C PHE A 611 -5.87 -0.68 -7.44
N VAL A 612 -4.87 -0.62 -6.58
CA VAL A 612 -4.09 0.58 -6.26
C VAL A 612 -2.79 0.50 -7.06
N PRO A 613 -2.71 1.17 -8.23
CA PRO A 613 -1.56 1.09 -9.12
C PRO A 613 -0.34 1.80 -8.52
N SER A 614 0.84 1.51 -9.08
CA SER A 614 2.06 2.25 -8.81
C SER A 614 1.99 3.68 -9.36
N ILE A 615 2.84 4.56 -8.83
CA ILE A 615 2.90 5.96 -9.25
C ILE A 615 3.37 6.09 -10.71
N SER A 616 4.25 5.22 -11.18
CA SER A 616 4.60 5.14 -12.61
C SER A 616 3.40 4.75 -13.45
N THR A 617 2.63 3.75 -13.05
CA THR A 617 1.42 3.36 -13.79
C THR A 617 0.37 4.48 -13.84
N LEU A 618 0.20 5.23 -12.75
CA LEU A 618 -0.62 6.44 -12.75
C LEU A 618 -0.11 7.50 -13.75
N ARG A 619 1.21 7.70 -13.82
CA ARG A 619 1.83 8.64 -14.77
C ARG A 619 1.65 8.18 -16.21
N ASP A 620 1.88 6.89 -16.47
CA ASP A 620 2.08 6.38 -17.81
C ASP A 620 0.77 5.97 -18.49
N TYR A 621 -0.31 5.75 -17.72
CA TYR A 621 -1.61 5.33 -18.25
C TYR A 621 -2.77 6.28 -17.84
N VAL A 622 -2.81 6.73 -16.59
CA VAL A 622 -3.90 7.62 -16.13
C VAL A 622 -3.69 9.07 -16.58
N SER A 623 -2.43 9.48 -16.81
CA SER A 623 -2.06 10.88 -17.10
C SER A 623 -1.66 11.16 -18.55
N THR A 624 -1.79 10.18 -19.44
CA THR A 624 -1.26 10.21 -20.83
C THR A 624 -2.31 9.83 -21.87
N ARG A 625 -3.54 9.53 -21.44
CA ARG A 625 -4.61 9.10 -22.33
C ARG A 625 -4.82 10.12 -23.47
N SER A 626 -4.59 9.67 -24.70
CA SER A 626 -4.72 10.50 -25.90
C SER A 626 -6.18 10.63 -26.35
N GLN A 627 -6.53 11.81 -26.87
CA GLN A 627 -7.89 12.32 -27.17
C GLN A 627 -8.60 11.64 -28.35
N ASN A 628 -8.63 10.30 -28.43
CA ASN A 628 -9.30 9.61 -29.52
C ASN A 628 -10.59 8.92 -29.06
N ARG A 629 -11.63 9.70 -28.74
CA ARG A 629 -13.03 9.23 -28.78
C ARG A 629 -13.80 10.07 -29.80
N HIS A 630 -14.08 9.46 -30.96
CA HIS A 630 -15.10 9.90 -31.91
C HIS A 630 -16.40 9.16 -31.63
#